data_AF-A0A8T1DFX1-F1
#
_entry.id   AF-A0A8T1DFX1-F1
#
_cell.length_a   1.000
_cell.length_b   1.000
_cell.length_c   1.000
_cell.angle_alpha   90.00
_cell.angle_beta   90.00
_cell.angle_gamma   90.00
#
_symmetry.space_group_name_H-M   'P 1'
#
loop_
_entity.id
_entity.type
_entity.pdbx_description
1 polymer ?
#
loop_
_entity_poly.entity_id
_entity_poly.type
_entity_poly.pdbx_seq_one_letter_code
_entity_poly.pdbx_strand_id
1 'polypeptide(L)'
;MLRCIHPKKKPRNGELTAEELVRNGNVSSDRVRIDNFFGRVCTLRKITHMNPLRANDGRFYKSVMGRYAAMADRERTRRATTQRRYRRRREARIAVDTNIRTRLSFSSPSQ
;
A
#
# COMPACT_ATOMS: atom_id res chain seq x y z
N MET A 1 -35.67 30.20 7.40
CA MET A 1 -36.48 29.08 7.90
C MET A 1 -36.83 28.16 6.74
N LEU A 2 -36.23 26.97 6.66
CA LEU A 2 -36.60 25.98 5.63
C LEU A 2 -37.89 25.27 6.10
N ARG A 3 -39.02 25.49 5.43
CA ARG A 3 -40.27 24.78 5.74
C ARG A 3 -40.21 23.38 5.12
N CYS A 4 -40.26 22.35 5.95
CA CYS A 4 -40.37 20.97 5.46
C CYS A 4 -41.74 20.74 4.81
N ILE A 5 -41.75 20.07 3.66
CA ILE A 5 -42.98 19.62 3.00
C ILE A 5 -43.46 18.36 3.72
N HIS A 6 -44.68 18.40 4.24
CA HIS A 6 -45.28 17.28 4.97
C HIS A 6 -46.41 16.68 4.15
N PRO A 7 -46.56 15.34 4.14
CA PRO A 7 -47.75 14.71 3.59
C PRO A 7 -49.00 15.25 4.28
N LYS A 8 -50.07 15.46 3.50
CA LYS A 8 -51.36 15.88 4.04
C LYS A 8 -51.99 14.72 4.81
N LYS A 9 -52.40 14.99 6.05
CA LYS A 9 -53.08 14.02 6.88
C LYS A 9 -54.55 13.89 6.47
N LYS A 10 -55.11 12.70 6.66
CA LYS A 10 -56.53 12.44 6.43
C LYS A 10 -57.38 13.30 7.40
N PRO A 11 -58.44 13.97 6.91
CA PRO A 11 -59.35 14.73 7.76
C PRO A 11 -60.23 13.80 8.61
N ARG A 12 -60.77 14.31 9.73
CA ARG A 12 -61.47 13.50 10.76
C ARG A 12 -62.59 12.62 10.20
N ASN A 13 -63.35 13.11 9.23
CA ASN A 13 -64.52 12.43 8.64
C ASN A 13 -64.48 12.41 7.10
N GLY A 14 -63.30 12.43 6.48
CA GLY A 14 -63.18 12.49 5.02
C GLY A 14 -62.00 11.70 4.49
N GLU A 15 -62.01 11.46 3.18
CA GLU A 15 -60.90 10.82 2.47
C GLU A 15 -59.98 11.86 1.83
N LEU A 16 -58.74 11.45 1.56
CA LEU A 16 -57.85 12.21 0.69
C LEU A 16 -58.33 12.07 -0.74
N THR A 17 -58.25 13.14 -1.53
CA THR A 17 -58.53 13.03 -2.97
C THR A 17 -57.44 12.21 -3.67
N ALA A 18 -57.72 11.74 -4.88
CA ALA A 18 -56.74 11.00 -5.67
C ALA A 18 -55.46 11.82 -5.90
N GLU A 19 -55.58 13.11 -6.16
CA GLU A 19 -54.44 14.02 -6.35
C GLU A 19 -53.61 14.16 -5.06
N GLU A 20 -54.28 14.18 -3.91
CA GLU A 20 -53.61 14.29 -2.61
C GLU A 20 -52.84 13.04 -2.24
N LEU A 21 -53.39 11.87 -2.56
CA LEU A 21 -52.70 10.58 -2.41
C LEU A 21 -51.44 10.53 -3.27
N VAL A 22 -51.54 10.94 -4.54
CA VAL A 22 -50.39 11.01 -5.45
C VAL A 22 -49.33 11.98 -4.93
N ARG A 23 -49.73 13.19 -4.52
CA ARG A 23 -48.79 14.18 -3.95
C ARG A 23 -48.10 13.64 -2.71
N ASN A 24 -48.85 13.03 -1.79
CA ASN A 24 -48.29 12.44 -0.57
C ASN A 24 -47.31 11.31 -0.87
N GLY A 25 -47.59 10.47 -1.87
CA GLY A 25 -46.70 9.42 -2.34
C GLY A 25 -45.39 9.96 -2.91
N ASN A 26 -45.44 11.05 -3.68
CA ASN A 26 -44.24 11.72 -4.18
C ASN A 26 -43.39 12.30 -3.02
N VAL A 27 -44.04 12.98 -2.07
CA VAL A 27 -43.37 13.55 -0.90
C VAL A 27 -42.70 12.48 -0.03
N SER A 28 -43.37 11.33 0.18
CA SER A 28 -42.77 10.23 0.94
C SER A 28 -41.63 9.56 0.18
N SER A 29 -41.75 9.40 -1.15
CA SER A 29 -40.71 8.86 -2.01
C SER A 29 -39.44 9.72 -1.99
N ASP A 30 -39.58 11.03 -2.12
CA ASP A 30 -38.45 11.97 -2.10
C ASP A 30 -37.76 11.98 -0.74
N ARG A 31 -38.53 11.90 0.35
CA ARG A 31 -37.96 11.80 1.70
C ARG A 31 -37.07 10.58 1.86
N VAL A 32 -37.51 9.41 1.39
CA VAL A 32 -36.70 8.18 1.43
C VAL A 32 -35.42 8.33 0.62
N ARG A 33 -35.49 8.94 -0.58
CA ARG A 33 -34.31 9.19 -1.42
C ARG A 33 -33.30 10.11 -0.73
N ILE A 34 -33.78 11.22 -0.16
CA ILE A 34 -32.94 12.20 0.52
C ILE A 34 -32.27 11.59 1.75
N ASP A 35 -33.03 10.90 2.59
CA ASP A 35 -32.51 10.28 3.82
C ASP A 35 -31.47 9.19 3.50
N ASN A 36 -31.71 8.38 2.46
CA ASN A 36 -30.74 7.38 2.00
C ASN A 36 -29.44 8.03 1.47
N PHE A 37 -29.58 9.04 0.61
CA PHE A 37 -28.44 9.75 0.04
C PHE A 37 -27.61 10.45 1.13
N PHE A 38 -28.27 11.21 1.99
CA PHE A 38 -27.62 11.92 3.09
C PHE A 38 -26.96 10.95 4.07
N GLY A 39 -27.64 9.85 4.42
CA GLY A 39 -27.07 8.79 5.27
C GLY A 39 -25.79 8.18 4.68
N ARG A 40 -25.78 7.90 3.36
CA ARG A 40 -24.61 7.38 2.64
C ARG A 40 -23.48 8.40 2.60
N VAL A 41 -23.77 9.66 2.25
CA VAL A 41 -22.77 10.74 2.18
C VAL A 41 -22.16 11.02 3.55
N CYS A 42 -22.96 11.09 4.61
CA CYS A 42 -22.47 11.25 5.98
C CYS A 42 -21.59 10.08 6.43
N THR A 43 -21.95 8.85 6.06
CA THR A 43 -21.14 7.65 6.35
C THR A 43 -19.81 7.70 5.59
N LEU A 44 -19.83 8.02 4.29
CA LEU A 44 -18.62 8.20 3.49
C LEU A 44 -17.71 9.31 4.05
N ARG A 45 -18.31 10.44 4.47
CA ARG A 45 -17.58 11.53 5.13
C ARG A 45 -16.92 11.06 6.41
N LYS A 46 -17.64 10.33 7.27
CA LYS A 46 -17.06 9.76 8.50
C LYS A 46 -15.92 8.81 8.18
N ILE A 47 -16.07 7.91 7.21
CA ILE A 47 -14.99 6.98 6.82
C ILE A 47 -13.78 7.76 6.30
N THR A 48 -13.97 8.74 5.42
CA THR A 48 -12.85 9.53 4.85
C THR A 48 -12.16 10.42 5.88
N HIS A 49 -12.91 11.05 6.78
CA HIS A 49 -12.38 11.97 7.79
C HIS A 49 -11.86 11.26 9.05
N MET A 50 -12.46 10.12 9.41
CA MET A 50 -12.05 9.28 10.55
C MET A 50 -11.17 8.10 10.10
N ASN A 51 -10.56 8.16 8.92
CA ASN A 51 -9.52 7.20 8.53
C ASN A 51 -8.13 7.82 8.78
N PRO A 52 -7.58 7.68 9.99
CA PRO A 52 -6.21 8.05 10.31
C PRO A 52 -5.16 7.11 9.69
N LEU A 53 -5.55 6.03 8.97
CA LEU A 53 -4.56 5.13 8.34
C LEU A 53 -3.74 5.85 7.26
N ARG A 54 -4.29 6.83 6.54
CA ARG A 54 -3.50 7.61 5.56
C ARG A 54 -2.34 8.41 6.17
N ALA A 55 -2.45 8.80 7.44
CA ALA A 55 -1.37 9.53 8.13
C ALA A 55 -0.35 8.58 8.79
N ASN A 56 -0.78 7.40 9.25
CA ASN A 56 0.08 6.42 9.92
C ASN A 56 0.80 5.45 8.97
N ASP A 57 0.23 5.14 7.80
CA ASP A 57 0.81 4.20 6.84
C ASP A 57 2.12 4.69 6.23
N GLY A 58 2.29 6.00 6.07
CA GLY A 58 3.51 6.58 5.51
C GLY A 58 4.76 6.24 6.33
N ARG A 59 4.66 6.25 7.67
CA ARG A 59 5.81 5.91 8.54
C ARG A 59 6.03 4.40 8.59
N PHE A 60 4.97 3.62 8.70
CA PHE A 60 5.07 2.16 8.73
C PHE A 60 5.67 1.62 7.44
N TYR A 61 5.16 2.05 6.28
CA TYR A 61 5.67 1.67 4.96
C TYR A 61 7.14 2.06 4.77
N LYS A 62 7.53 3.28 5.14
CA LYS A 62 8.94 3.72 5.11
C LYS A 62 9.83 2.85 6.00
N SER A 63 9.35 2.42 7.17
CA SER A 63 10.11 1.54 8.07
C SER A 63 10.32 0.15 7.46
N VAL A 64 9.30 -0.40 6.80
CA VAL A 64 9.38 -1.70 6.12
C VAL A 64 10.38 -1.64 4.97
N MET A 65 10.26 -0.61 4.12
CA MET A 65 11.18 -0.41 2.99
C MET A 65 12.62 -0.19 3.46
N GLY A 66 12.83 0.57 4.54
CA GLY A 66 14.15 0.76 5.15
C GLY A 66 14.79 -0.56 5.61
N ARG A 67 14.02 -1.47 6.21
CA ARG A 67 14.52 -2.80 6.61
C ARG A 67 14.95 -3.64 5.41
N TYR A 68 14.16 -3.65 4.33
CA TYR A 68 14.53 -4.38 3.11
C TYR A 68 15.79 -3.81 2.45
N ALA A 69 15.93 -2.49 2.39
CA ALA A 69 17.13 -1.85 1.87
C ALA A 69 18.38 -2.25 2.69
N ALA A 70 18.28 -2.21 4.03
CA ALA A 70 19.39 -2.61 4.91
C ALA A 70 19.78 -4.09 4.75
N MET A 71 18.79 -4.98 4.60
CA MET A 71 19.06 -6.40 4.31
C MET A 71 19.75 -6.59 2.96
N ALA A 72 19.32 -5.85 1.93
CA ALA A 72 19.96 -5.90 0.63
C ALA A 72 21.42 -5.44 0.68
N ASP A 73 21.72 -4.37 1.40
CA ASP A 73 23.09 -3.85 1.55
C ASP A 73 24.00 -4.78 2.36
N ARG A 74 23.45 -5.43 3.40
CA ARG A 74 24.17 -6.48 4.14
C ARG A 74 24.53 -7.64 3.22
N GLU A 75 23.60 -8.09 2.38
CA GLU A 75 23.84 -9.17 1.42
C GLU A 75 24.85 -8.77 0.33
N ARG A 76 24.80 -7.53 -0.18
CA ARG A 76 25.82 -7.00 -1.10
C ARG A 76 27.20 -7.01 -0.45
N THR A 77 27.31 -6.56 0.80
CA THR A 77 28.57 -6.54 1.56
C THR A 77 29.10 -7.95 1.81
N ARG A 78 28.22 -8.90 2.18
CA ARG A 78 28.59 -10.31 2.37
C ARG A 78 29.11 -10.96 1.08
N ARG A 79 28.47 -10.68 -0.05
CA ARG A 79 28.96 -11.15 -1.37
C ARG A 79 30.30 -10.52 -1.73
N ALA A 80 30.46 -9.21 -1.55
CA ALA A 80 31.71 -8.50 -1.85
C ALA A 80 32.89 -9.01 -1.00
N THR A 81 32.68 -9.20 0.30
CA THR A 81 33.70 -9.74 1.22
C THR A 81 34.08 -11.17 0.85
N THR A 82 33.10 -12.02 0.54
CA THR A 82 33.33 -13.41 0.10
C THR A 82 34.12 -13.45 -1.20
N GLN A 83 33.72 -12.65 -2.20
CA GLN A 83 34.43 -12.55 -3.48
C GLN A 83 35.86 -12.03 -3.28
N ARG A 84 36.08 -11.03 -2.43
CA ARG A 84 37.42 -10.50 -2.13
C ARG A 84 38.31 -11.57 -1.51
N ARG A 85 37.79 -12.35 -0.56
CA ARG A 85 38.53 -13.46 0.07
C ARG A 85 38.87 -14.54 -0.95
N TYR A 86 37.94 -14.86 -1.85
CA TYR A 86 38.16 -15.81 -2.92
C TYR A 86 39.26 -15.33 -3.88
N ARG A 87 39.22 -14.08 -4.35
CA ARG A 87 40.25 -13.49 -5.24
C ARG A 87 41.65 -13.61 -4.63
N ARG A 88 41.82 -13.18 -3.37
CA ARG A 88 43.10 -13.30 -2.65
C ARG A 88 43.61 -14.75 -2.57
N ARG A 89 42.72 -15.69 -2.23
CA ARG A 89 43.10 -17.12 -2.14
C ARG A 89 43.47 -17.70 -3.50
N ARG A 90 42.80 -17.27 -4.57
CA ARG A 90 43.12 -17.69 -5.94
C ARG A 90 44.48 -17.14 -6.38
N GLU A 91 44.74 -15.86 -6.14
CA GLU A 91 46.04 -15.22 -6.43
C GLU A 91 47.18 -15.94 -5.70
N ALA A 92 47.01 -16.27 -4.42
CA ALA A 92 48.00 -17.02 -3.66
C ALA A 92 48.31 -18.41 -4.27
N ARG A 93 47.29 -19.13 -4.76
CA ARG A 93 47.50 -20.42 -5.44
C ARG A 93 48.26 -20.25 -6.76
N ILE A 94 47.86 -19.27 -7.58
CA ILE A 94 48.53 -18.97 -8.85
C ILE A 94 49.99 -18.57 -8.61
N ALA A 95 50.27 -17.77 -7.58
CA ALA A 95 51.63 -17.37 -7.21
C ALA A 95 52.51 -18.59 -6.81
N VAL A 96 51.93 -19.56 -6.11
CA VAL A 96 52.62 -20.82 -5.77
C VAL A 96 52.90 -21.65 -7.02
N ASP A 97 51.89 -21.89 -7.87
CA ASP A 97 52.03 -22.67 -9.10
C ASP A 97 53.03 -22.04 -10.08
N THR A 98 53.00 -20.72 -10.21
CA THR A 98 53.96 -19.98 -11.03
C THR A 98 55.37 -20.12 -10.48
N ASN A 99 55.59 -19.92 -9.18
CA ASN A 99 56.91 -20.08 -8.55
C ASN A 99 57.45 -21.52 -8.71
N ILE A 100 56.60 -22.55 -8.57
CA ILE A 100 56.99 -23.94 -8.84
C ILE A 100 57.42 -24.11 -10.30
N ARG A 101 56.64 -23.61 -11.26
CA ARG A 101 56.98 -23.68 -12.68
C ARG A 101 58.29 -22.95 -12.98
N THR A 102 58.51 -21.77 -12.39
CA THR A 102 59.75 -21.01 -12.58
C THR A 102 60.96 -21.76 -12.02
N ARG A 103 60.83 -22.38 -10.84
CA ARG A 103 61.90 -23.22 -10.25
C ARG A 103 62.24 -24.40 -11.15
N LEU A 104 61.24 -25.06 -11.70
CA LEU A 104 61.45 -26.20 -12.60
C LEU A 104 62.09 -25.77 -13.94
N SER A 105 61.76 -24.59 -14.47
CA SER A 105 62.38 -24.09 -15.71
C SER A 105 63.85 -23.67 -15.54
N PHE A 106 64.25 -23.20 -14.35
CA PHE A 106 65.65 -22.90 -14.05
C PHE A 106 66.51 -24.15 -13.81
N SER A 107 65.88 -25.31 -13.60
CA SER A 107 66.57 -26.59 -13.36
C SER A 107 66.71 -27.46 -14.61
N SER A 108 66.24 -27.03 -15.77
CA SER A 108 66.47 -27.73 -17.04
C SER A 108 67.87 -27.40 -17.59
N PRO A 109 68.77 -28.37 -17.75
CA PRO A 109 70.10 -28.12 -18.31
C PRO A 109 69.97 -27.74 -19.80
N SER A 110 70.60 -26.63 -20.19
CA SER A 110 70.88 -26.32 -21.59
C SER A 110 71.82 -27.40 -22.14
N GLN A 111 71.31 -28.26 -23.03
CA GLN A 111 72.14 -29.04 -23.94
C GLN A 111 72.46 -28.21 -25.18
#